data_AF-A0A4S2QY81-F1
#
_entry.id   AF-A0A4S2QY81-F1
#
_cell.length_a   1.000
_cell.length_b   1.000
_cell.length_c   1.000
_cell.angle_alpha   90.00
_cell.angle_beta   90.00
_cell.angle_gamma   90.00
#
_symmetry.space_group_name_H-M   'P 1'
#
loop_
_entity.id
_entity.type
_entity.pdbx_description
1 polymer ?
#
loop_
_entity_poly.entity_id
_entity_poly.type
_entity_poly.pdbx_seq_one_letter_code
_entity_poly.pdbx_strand_id
1 'polypeptide(L)'
;MPSGVLAVDCPLDHDGPHFSIAVPPGEHVLDEAQAAFLDGCESSTAVRLRVGEAPAVSWEMALRPCDDTRLLGEGEAYGFGTDGAMGAFADAGAWGPLQRLSRQVMEDNDPEAWKYSTDSAYFLRTREPGSGAELVAFAVGSDGVHPVWVGRSADGDVVGVVVLVEGMPDLVAP
;
A
#
# COMPACT_ATOMS: atom_id res chain seq x y z
N MET A 1 -1.41 -13.63 -0.20
CA MET A 1 -1.66 -13.29 1.22
C MET A 1 -2.06 -14.53 2.02
N PRO A 2 -1.11 -15.42 2.38
CA PRO A 2 -1.41 -16.60 3.18
C PRO A 2 -2.00 -16.34 4.58
N SER A 3 -1.61 -15.25 5.27
CA SER A 3 -2.04 -15.02 6.67
C SER A 3 -3.47 -14.51 6.80
N GLY A 4 -4.06 -13.98 5.73
CA GLY A 4 -5.33 -13.25 5.80
C GLY A 4 -5.21 -11.89 6.49
N VAL A 5 -4.00 -11.34 6.60
CA VAL A 5 -3.78 -10.01 7.16
C VAL A 5 -2.85 -9.22 6.23
N LEU A 6 -3.38 -8.12 5.70
CA LEU A 6 -2.66 -7.14 4.91
C LEU A 6 -1.88 -6.20 5.81
N ALA A 7 -0.55 -6.20 5.66
CA ALA A 7 0.31 -5.14 6.16
C ALA A 7 0.42 -4.02 5.12
N VAL A 8 0.33 -2.78 5.58
CA VAL A 8 0.54 -1.57 4.77
C VAL A 8 1.54 -0.67 5.48
N ASP A 9 2.66 -0.39 4.82
CA ASP A 9 3.69 0.51 5.34
C ASP A 9 4.78 0.82 4.31
N CYS A 10 5.73 1.67 4.66
CA CYS A 10 6.99 1.80 3.94
C CYS A 10 7.86 0.54 4.13
N PRO A 11 8.34 -0.11 3.05
CA PRO A 11 9.22 -1.28 3.16
C PRO A 11 10.66 -0.92 3.58
N LEU A 12 11.01 0.37 3.59
CA LEU A 12 12.33 0.87 4.01
C LEU A 12 12.34 1.34 5.48
N ASP A 13 11.18 1.62 6.06
CA ASP A 13 11.05 1.98 7.48
C ASP A 13 11.21 0.74 8.38
N HIS A 14 11.97 0.87 9.47
CA HIS A 14 12.34 -0.25 10.34
C HIS A 14 11.25 -0.62 11.35
N ASP A 15 10.33 0.30 11.66
CA ASP A 15 9.34 0.14 12.73
C ASP A 15 7.97 -0.40 12.26
N GLY A 16 7.87 -0.79 10.98
CA GLY A 16 6.66 -1.32 10.38
C GLY A 16 6.34 -2.81 10.68
N PRO A 17 5.12 -3.29 10.33
CA PRO A 17 4.10 -2.54 9.63
C PRO A 17 3.17 -1.79 10.59
N HIS A 18 2.92 -0.52 10.30
CA HIS A 18 2.06 0.35 11.10
C HIS A 18 0.57 0.06 10.93
N PHE A 19 0.14 -0.46 9.78
CA PHE A 19 -1.24 -0.85 9.55
C PHE A 19 -1.36 -2.34 9.25
N SER A 20 -2.35 -2.97 9.87
CA SER A 20 -2.72 -4.37 9.65
C SER A 20 -4.22 -4.47 9.44
N ILE A 21 -4.65 -4.97 8.28
CA ILE A 21 -6.05 -5.02 7.86
C ILE A 21 -6.41 -6.49 7.57
N ALA A 22 -7.45 -7.00 8.23
CA ALA A 22 -7.92 -8.35 7.95
C ALA A 22 -8.52 -8.44 6.54
N VAL A 23 -8.09 -9.43 5.77
CA VAL A 23 -8.57 -9.74 4.42
C VAL A 23 -8.72 -11.26 4.27
N PRO A 24 -9.58 -11.77 3.38
CA PRO A 24 -9.62 -13.20 3.08
C PRO A 24 -8.21 -13.70 2.67
N PRO A 25 -7.73 -14.84 3.20
CA PRO A 25 -6.48 -15.42 2.73
C PRO A 25 -6.57 -15.77 1.23
N GLY A 26 -5.49 -15.54 0.49
CA GLY A 26 -5.44 -15.88 -0.93
C GLY A 26 -4.70 -14.87 -1.80
N GLU A 27 -4.93 -14.98 -3.10
CA GLU A 27 -4.44 -14.02 -4.10
C GLU A 27 -5.47 -12.92 -4.28
N HIS A 28 -4.98 -11.68 -4.33
CA HIS A 28 -5.78 -10.47 -4.49
C HIS A 28 -5.27 -9.67 -5.68
N VAL A 29 -6.15 -8.91 -6.31
CA VAL A 29 -5.78 -8.11 -7.48
C VAL A 29 -5.20 -6.78 -7.01
N LEU A 30 -4.12 -6.34 -7.65
CA LEU A 30 -3.55 -5.01 -7.45
C LEU A 30 -3.91 -4.13 -8.65
N ASP A 31 -4.54 -3.00 -8.38
CA ASP A 31 -4.85 -1.98 -9.37
C ASP A 31 -4.00 -0.73 -9.13
N GLU A 32 -3.61 -0.09 -10.22
CA GLU A 32 -3.02 1.24 -10.23
C GLU A 32 -4.01 2.21 -10.87
N ALA A 33 -4.31 3.31 -10.18
CA ALA A 33 -5.08 4.41 -10.73
C ALA A 33 -4.12 5.44 -11.31
N GLN A 34 -4.30 5.80 -12.59
CA GLN A 34 -3.48 6.78 -13.29
C GLN A 34 -4.33 7.97 -13.73
N ALA A 35 -3.79 9.17 -13.59
CA ALA A 35 -4.37 10.39 -14.15
C ALA A 35 -3.51 10.89 -15.30
N ALA A 36 -4.17 11.26 -16.41
CA ALA A 36 -3.53 11.94 -17.52
C ALA A 36 -3.64 13.46 -17.33
N PHE A 37 -2.52 14.15 -17.41
CA PHE A 37 -2.42 15.60 -17.27
C PHE A 37 -2.42 16.29 -18.63
N LEU A 38 -2.75 17.59 -18.64
CA LEU A 38 -2.88 18.39 -19.87
C LEU A 38 -1.57 18.51 -20.67
N ASP A 39 -0.43 18.29 -20.01
CA ASP A 39 0.91 18.25 -20.63
C ASP A 39 1.24 16.89 -21.27
N GLY A 40 0.32 15.93 -21.21
CA GLY A 40 0.49 14.57 -21.74
C GLY A 40 1.26 13.64 -20.82
N CYS A 41 1.59 14.07 -19.59
CA CYS A 41 2.16 13.18 -18.58
C CYS A 41 1.05 12.30 -17.96
N GLU A 42 1.38 11.04 -17.70
CA GLU A 42 0.56 10.16 -16.87
C GLU A 42 1.24 10.01 -15.52
N SER A 43 0.49 10.09 -14.42
CA SER A 43 1.02 9.83 -13.09
C SER A 43 0.06 8.95 -12.31
N SER A 44 0.64 8.00 -11.56
CA SER A 44 -0.08 7.22 -10.59
C SER A 44 -0.68 8.16 -9.54
N THR A 45 -1.93 7.94 -9.16
CA THR A 45 -2.68 8.74 -8.18
C THR A 45 -3.16 7.92 -6.99
N ALA A 46 -3.32 6.61 -7.19
CA ALA A 46 -3.56 5.68 -6.10
C ALA A 46 -3.14 4.26 -6.47
N VAL A 47 -2.81 3.46 -5.45
CA VAL A 47 -2.62 2.02 -5.57
C VAL A 47 -3.69 1.33 -4.73
N ARG A 48 -4.40 0.36 -5.31
CA ARG A 48 -5.51 -0.34 -4.67
C ARG A 48 -5.29 -1.84 -4.66
N LEU A 49 -5.33 -2.45 -3.48
CA LEU A 49 -5.59 -3.87 -3.35
C LEU A 49 -7.09 -4.12 -3.43
N ARG A 50 -7.54 -4.86 -4.43
CA ARG A 50 -8.94 -5.29 -4.59
C ARG A 50 -9.12 -6.66 -3.94
N VAL A 51 -9.95 -6.67 -2.90
CA VAL A 51 -10.18 -7.84 -2.03
C VAL A 51 -11.47 -8.57 -2.41
N GLY A 52 -12.46 -7.84 -2.94
CA GLY A 52 -13.72 -8.39 -3.40
C GLY A 52 -14.29 -7.64 -4.60
N GLU A 53 -15.25 -8.27 -5.29
CA GLU A 53 -15.90 -7.71 -6.47
C GLU A 53 -17.10 -6.81 -6.14
N ALA A 54 -17.61 -6.87 -4.90
CA ALA A 54 -18.69 -5.99 -4.47
C ALA A 54 -18.21 -4.52 -4.38
N PRO A 55 -19.05 -3.55 -4.75
CA PRO A 55 -18.67 -2.14 -4.66
C PRO A 55 -18.48 -1.71 -3.20
N ALA A 56 -17.49 -0.85 -2.96
CA ALA A 56 -17.35 -0.16 -1.69
C ALA A 56 -18.46 0.90 -1.56
N VAL A 57 -19.28 0.80 -0.51
CA VAL A 57 -20.33 1.78 -0.19
C VAL A 57 -19.88 2.80 0.86
N SER A 58 -18.76 2.53 1.52
CA SER A 58 -18.13 3.44 2.48
C SER A 58 -16.61 3.26 2.42
N TRP A 59 -15.90 4.33 2.80
CA TRP A 59 -14.46 4.36 2.92
C TRP A 59 -14.09 4.96 4.28
N GLU A 60 -13.22 4.29 5.01
CA GLU A 60 -12.71 4.75 6.30
C GLU A 60 -11.18 4.83 6.27
N MET A 61 -10.62 5.86 6.90
CA MET A 61 -9.19 5.98 7.08
C MET A 61 -8.73 4.89 8.06
N ALA A 62 -7.68 4.15 7.72
CA ALA A 62 -7.06 3.22 8.64
C ALA A 62 -6.36 4.00 9.75
N LEU A 63 -6.56 3.58 11.00
CA LEU A 63 -6.03 4.25 12.18
C LEU A 63 -5.21 3.27 13.02
N ARG A 64 -4.12 3.76 13.60
CA ARG A 64 -3.36 3.07 14.65
C ARG A 64 -4.10 3.20 15.98
N PRO A 65 -3.82 2.33 16.97
CA PRO A 65 -4.44 2.43 18.29
C PRO A 65 -4.26 3.78 19.01
N CYS A 66 -3.20 4.53 18.66
CA CYS A 66 -2.88 5.83 19.23
C CYS A 66 -3.49 7.02 18.47
N ASP A 67 -4.08 6.80 17.30
CA ASP A 67 -4.55 7.87 16.44
C ASP A 67 -5.91 8.37 16.91
N ASP A 68 -6.06 9.69 17.03
CA ASP A 68 -7.29 10.36 17.47
C ASP A 68 -7.66 11.42 16.44
N THR A 69 -8.68 11.13 15.62
CA THR A 69 -9.11 12.00 14.52
C THR A 69 -9.55 13.39 14.96
N ARG A 70 -9.82 13.61 16.25
CA ARG A 70 -10.14 14.93 16.81
C ARG A 70 -8.92 15.86 16.90
N LEU A 71 -7.72 15.29 16.77
CA LEU A 71 -6.46 16.04 16.75
C LEU A 71 -6.06 16.48 15.33
N LEU A 72 -6.73 15.97 14.30
CA LEU A 72 -6.46 16.37 12.92
C LEU A 72 -7.00 17.77 12.63
N GLY A 73 -6.15 18.63 12.08
CA GLY A 73 -6.53 19.88 11.45
C GLY A 73 -7.21 19.68 10.09
N GLU A 74 -7.61 20.79 9.47
CA GLU A 74 -8.17 20.78 8.13
C GLU A 74 -7.12 20.33 7.11
N GLY A 75 -7.45 19.30 6.31
CA GLY A 75 -6.54 18.73 5.30
C GLY A 75 -5.48 17.78 5.85
N GLU A 76 -5.45 17.54 7.17
CA GLU A 76 -4.53 16.57 7.79
C GLU A 76 -5.12 15.16 7.78
N ALA A 77 -4.24 14.16 7.72
CA ALA A 77 -4.61 12.76 7.78
C ALA A 77 -3.56 11.96 8.57
N TYR A 78 -4.01 10.88 9.21
CA TYR A 78 -3.11 9.83 9.69
C TYR A 78 -2.72 8.91 8.54
N GLY A 79 -1.55 8.29 8.66
CA GLY A 79 -0.98 7.46 7.61
C GLY A 79 0.34 6.84 8.01
N PHE A 80 1.05 6.28 7.03
CA PHE A 80 2.42 5.84 7.22
C PHE A 80 3.37 6.91 6.71
N GLY A 81 4.49 7.10 7.41
CA GLY A 81 5.60 7.88 6.89
C GLY A 81 6.39 7.05 5.90
N THR A 82 7.28 7.68 5.14
CA THR A 82 8.10 6.94 4.19
C THR A 82 9.57 7.29 4.33
N ASP A 83 10.40 6.31 3.99
CA ASP A 83 11.78 6.50 3.61
C ASP A 83 11.87 6.19 2.11
N GLY A 84 12.57 7.06 1.37
CA GLY A 84 12.71 6.98 -0.09
C GLY A 84 11.42 7.14 -0.90
N ALA A 85 10.38 7.78 -0.36
CA ALA A 85 9.06 7.95 -1.00
C ALA A 85 8.42 6.62 -1.45
N MET A 86 8.52 5.57 -0.62
CA MET A 86 8.02 4.23 -0.92
C MET A 86 6.89 3.79 0.01
N GLY A 87 5.88 3.13 -0.55
CA GLY A 87 4.85 2.38 0.17
C GLY A 87 4.82 0.92 -0.27
N ALA A 88 4.23 0.06 0.56
CA ALA A 88 4.09 -1.35 0.24
C ALA A 88 2.82 -1.98 0.80
N PHE A 89 2.34 -2.98 0.07
CA PHE A 89 1.37 -3.97 0.53
C PHE A 89 2.08 -5.31 0.71
N ALA A 90 1.90 -5.96 1.85
CA ALA A 90 2.54 -7.24 2.10
C ALA A 90 1.72 -8.13 3.02
N ASP A 91 2.04 -9.43 3.01
CA ASP A 91 1.56 -10.34 4.03
C ASP A 91 2.13 -10.02 5.41
N ALA A 92 1.26 -9.68 6.36
CA ALA A 92 1.68 -9.30 7.70
C ALA A 92 2.39 -10.46 8.43
N GLY A 93 2.01 -11.72 8.15
CA GLY A 93 2.65 -12.89 8.74
C GLY A 93 4.10 -13.09 8.28
N ALA A 94 4.49 -12.46 7.17
CA ALA A 94 5.84 -12.54 6.60
C ALA A 94 6.51 -11.16 6.43
N TRP A 95 6.00 -10.10 7.09
CA TRP A 95 6.50 -8.73 6.93
C TRP A 95 8.02 -8.63 7.09
N GLY A 96 8.56 -9.08 8.24
CA GLY A 96 9.99 -8.94 8.51
C GLY A 96 10.91 -9.61 7.46
N PRO A 97 10.71 -10.89 7.10
CA PRO A 97 11.44 -11.51 6.00
C PRO A 97 11.30 -10.81 4.65
N LEU A 98 10.07 -10.43 4.27
CA LEU A 98 9.79 -9.75 3.01
C LEU A 98 10.44 -8.37 2.94
N GLN A 99 10.34 -7.60 4.03
CA GLN A 99 10.95 -6.28 4.18
C GLN A 99 12.47 -6.37 4.01
N ARG A 100 13.13 -7.34 4.67
CA ARG A 100 14.57 -7.55 4.50
C ARG A 100 14.96 -7.83 3.05
N LEU A 101 14.24 -8.73 2.38
CA LEU A 101 14.50 -9.04 0.97
C LEU A 101 14.28 -7.81 0.07
N SER A 102 13.18 -7.07 0.30
CA SER A 102 12.87 -5.84 -0.44
C SER A 102 13.98 -4.79 -0.29
N ARG A 103 14.50 -4.61 0.92
CA ARG A 103 15.59 -3.67 1.21
C ARG A 103 16.91 -4.08 0.56
N GLN A 104 17.26 -5.37 0.60
CA GLN A 104 18.44 -5.88 -0.10
C GLN A 104 18.37 -5.63 -1.61
N VAL A 105 17.18 -5.66 -2.19
CA VAL A 105 16.97 -5.29 -3.59
C VAL A 105 17.12 -3.78 -3.80
N MET A 106 16.48 -2.95 -2.96
CA MET A 106 16.36 -1.51 -3.18
C MET A 106 17.59 -0.71 -2.75
N GLU A 107 18.19 -1.04 -1.60
CA GLU A 107 19.33 -0.32 -1.00
C GLU A 107 20.66 -0.90 -1.47
N ASP A 108 20.79 -2.24 -1.46
CA ASP A 108 22.07 -2.91 -1.71
C ASP A 108 22.25 -3.39 -3.17
N ASN A 109 21.15 -3.40 -3.95
CA ASN A 109 21.10 -3.99 -5.29
C ASN A 109 21.64 -5.43 -5.33
N ASP A 110 21.29 -6.24 -4.31
CA ASP A 110 21.81 -7.58 -4.11
C ASP A 110 21.30 -8.56 -5.20
N PRO A 111 22.18 -9.14 -6.04
CA PRO A 111 21.78 -10.09 -7.07
C PRO A 111 21.10 -11.35 -6.55
N GLU A 112 21.38 -11.76 -5.31
CA GLU A 112 20.72 -12.92 -4.68
C GLU A 112 19.29 -12.59 -4.26
N ALA A 113 19.03 -11.39 -3.77
CA ALA A 113 17.69 -10.93 -3.41
C ALA A 113 16.82 -10.71 -4.66
N TRP A 114 17.42 -10.28 -5.77
CA TRP A 114 16.75 -10.17 -7.07
C TRP A 114 16.15 -11.48 -7.59
N LYS A 115 16.67 -12.65 -7.19
CA LYS A 115 16.10 -13.97 -7.57
C LYS A 115 14.68 -14.18 -7.05
N TYR A 116 14.31 -13.43 -6.02
CA TYR A 116 13.00 -13.49 -5.37
C TYR A 116 12.13 -12.30 -5.73
N SER A 117 12.57 -11.45 -6.65
CA SER A 117 11.87 -10.22 -6.98
C SER A 117 11.62 -10.07 -8.48
N THR A 118 10.56 -9.36 -8.81
CA THR A 118 10.25 -8.96 -10.18
C THR A 118 9.79 -7.50 -10.15
N ASP A 119 10.35 -6.69 -11.04
CA ASP A 119 9.96 -5.30 -11.20
C ASP A 119 9.02 -5.13 -12.40
N SER A 120 8.23 -4.07 -12.33
CA SER A 120 7.54 -3.46 -13.45
C SER A 120 7.84 -1.97 -13.43
N ALA A 121 7.29 -1.21 -14.37
CA ALA A 121 7.42 0.25 -14.36
C ALA A 121 6.92 0.90 -13.05
N TYR A 122 6.04 0.23 -12.30
CA TYR A 122 5.30 0.81 -11.17
C TYR A 122 5.43 0.01 -9.87
N PHE A 123 5.78 -1.27 -9.95
CA PHE A 123 5.77 -2.18 -8.80
C PHE A 123 7.07 -2.95 -8.71
N LEU A 124 7.59 -3.07 -7.49
CA LEU A 124 8.60 -4.07 -7.15
C LEU A 124 7.92 -5.15 -6.30
N ARG A 125 7.87 -6.38 -6.83
CA ARG A 125 7.32 -7.53 -6.12
C ARG A 125 8.44 -8.35 -5.54
N THR A 126 8.35 -8.72 -4.28
CA THR A 126 9.29 -9.61 -3.58
C THR A 126 8.51 -10.75 -2.95
N ARG A 127 8.95 -11.99 -3.18
CA ARG A 127 8.26 -13.20 -2.70
C ARG A 127 9.13 -13.97 -1.72
N GLU A 128 8.56 -14.33 -0.58
CA GLU A 128 9.23 -15.17 0.41
C GLU A 128 9.08 -16.66 0.02
N PRO A 129 10.17 -17.40 -0.24
CA PRO A 129 10.10 -18.75 -0.80
C PRO A 129 9.41 -19.81 0.07
N GLY A 130 9.49 -19.69 1.40
CA GLY A 130 8.98 -20.70 2.33
C GLY A 130 7.47 -20.66 2.52
N SER A 131 6.89 -19.47 2.54
CA SER A 131 5.46 -19.21 2.78
C SER A 131 4.68 -18.90 1.50
N GLY A 132 5.36 -18.51 0.42
CA GLY A 132 4.72 -17.98 -0.78
C GLY A 132 4.07 -16.61 -0.56
N ALA A 133 4.33 -15.96 0.58
CA ALA A 133 3.91 -14.59 0.86
C ALA A 133 4.60 -13.61 -0.08
N GLU A 134 3.94 -12.48 -0.34
CA GLU A 134 4.41 -11.47 -1.27
C GLU A 134 4.34 -10.09 -0.61
N LEU A 135 5.32 -9.25 -0.95
CA LEU A 135 5.35 -7.82 -0.74
C LEU A 135 5.38 -7.14 -2.11
N VAL A 136 4.55 -6.12 -2.29
CA VAL A 136 4.55 -5.27 -3.47
C VAL A 136 4.83 -3.84 -3.02
N ALA A 137 6.00 -3.33 -3.37
CA ALA A 137 6.40 -1.95 -3.15
C ALA A 137 6.03 -1.08 -4.37
N PHE A 138 5.68 0.17 -4.10
CA PHE A 138 5.29 1.19 -5.08
C PHE A 138 5.76 2.58 -4.62
N ALA A 139 6.01 3.47 -5.59
CA ALA A 139 6.35 4.85 -5.29
C ALA A 139 5.11 5.62 -4.84
N VAL A 140 5.25 6.44 -3.81
CA VAL A 140 4.17 7.31 -3.29
C VAL A 140 4.39 8.80 -3.61
N GLY A 141 5.53 9.15 -4.23
CA GLY A 141 5.84 10.48 -4.76
C GLY A 141 6.51 11.43 -3.78
N SER A 142 6.25 11.29 -2.47
CA SER A 142 6.83 12.16 -1.44
C SER A 142 7.17 11.42 -0.14
N ASP A 143 8.09 12.00 0.66
CA ASP A 143 8.44 11.54 2.01
C ASP A 143 7.39 11.92 3.10
N GLY A 144 6.20 12.33 2.68
CA GLY A 144 5.12 12.77 3.56
C GLY A 144 4.42 11.63 4.31
N VAL A 145 3.28 11.98 4.92
CA VAL A 145 2.36 11.01 5.54
C VAL A 145 1.35 10.58 4.49
N HIS A 146 1.24 9.28 4.26
CA HIS A 146 0.36 8.70 3.24
C HIS A 146 -0.80 7.95 3.89
N PRO A 147 -2.06 8.43 3.73
CA PRO A 147 -3.21 7.79 4.34
C PRO A 147 -3.57 6.48 3.63
N VAL A 148 -4.04 5.52 4.42
CA VAL A 148 -4.58 4.26 3.94
C VAL A 148 -6.10 4.29 4.10
N TRP A 149 -6.84 3.96 3.05
CA TRP A 149 -8.30 3.94 3.03
C TRP A 149 -8.83 2.52 2.86
N VAL A 150 -9.75 2.11 3.73
CA VAL A 150 -10.40 0.80 3.70
C VAL A 150 -11.82 0.95 3.18
N GLY A 151 -12.10 0.32 2.04
CA GLY A 151 -13.41 0.30 1.41
C GLY A 151 -14.23 -0.90 1.88
N ARG A 152 -15.47 -0.65 2.30
CA ARG A 152 -16.39 -1.69 2.79
C ARG A 152 -17.61 -1.88 1.92
N SER A 153 -18.04 -3.12 1.76
CA SER A 153 -19.32 -3.49 1.13
C SER A 153 -20.51 -3.06 1.99
N ALA A 154 -21.72 -3.20 1.45
CA ALA A 154 -22.96 -2.99 2.21
C ALA A 154 -23.10 -3.93 3.41
N ASP A 155 -22.47 -5.11 3.34
CA ASP A 155 -22.45 -6.10 4.43
C ASP A 155 -21.32 -5.83 5.44
N GLY A 156 -20.48 -4.83 5.19
CA GLY A 156 -19.37 -4.42 6.06
C GLY A 156 -18.04 -5.11 5.77
N ASP A 157 -17.99 -6.01 4.78
CA ASP A 157 -16.77 -6.72 4.39
C ASP A 157 -15.76 -5.79 3.71
N VAL A 158 -14.47 -6.01 3.95
CA VAL A 158 -13.39 -5.30 3.25
C VAL A 158 -13.38 -5.74 1.78
N VAL A 159 -13.60 -4.79 0.87
CA VAL A 159 -13.60 -5.03 -0.58
C VAL A 159 -12.44 -4.36 -1.29
N GLY A 160 -11.82 -3.35 -0.67
CA GLY A 160 -10.63 -2.70 -1.20
C GLY A 160 -9.82 -2.00 -0.13
N VAL A 161 -8.51 -1.92 -0.34
CA VAL A 161 -7.59 -1.11 0.45
C VAL A 161 -6.82 -0.22 -0.52
N VAL A 162 -6.81 1.09 -0.26
CA VAL A 162 -6.23 2.09 -1.15
C VAL A 162 -5.17 2.88 -0.40
N VAL A 163 -4.02 3.06 -1.04
CA VAL A 163 -3.05 4.09 -0.68
C VAL A 163 -3.14 5.17 -1.74
N LEU A 164 -3.46 6.39 -1.32
CA LEU A 164 -3.35 7.55 -2.20
C LEU A 164 -1.87 7.86 -2.40
N VAL A 165 -1.47 8.10 -3.63
CA VAL A 165 -0.14 8.61 -3.94
C VAL A 165 -0.26 10.08 -4.35
N GLU A 166 0.87 10.76 -4.46
CA GLU A 166 0.89 12.18 -4.80
C GLU A 166 0.16 12.48 -6.14
N GLY A 167 -0.45 13.65 -6.25
CA GLY A 167 -1.09 14.10 -7.50
C GLY A 167 -2.58 13.80 -7.63
N MET A 168 -3.29 13.47 -6.54
CA MET A 168 -4.77 13.43 -6.57
C MET A 168 -5.31 14.79 -7.01
N PRO A 169 -5.98 14.88 -8.18
CA PRO A 169 -6.56 16.13 -8.62
C PRO A 169 -7.70 16.52 -7.70
N ASP A 170 -7.84 17.82 -7.42
CA ASP A 170 -9.04 18.33 -6.79
C ASP A 170 -10.25 17.89 -7.62
N LEU A 171 -11.22 17.26 -6.97
CA LEU A 171 -12.51 17.00 -7.58
C LEU A 171 -13.17 18.37 -7.80
N VAL A 172 -13.04 18.89 -9.02
CA VAL A 172 -13.81 20.05 -9.44
C VAL A 172 -15.27 19.62 -9.33
N ALA A 173 -16.01 20.23 -8.40
CA ALA A 173 -17.44 19.99 -8.27
C ALA A 173 -18.11 20.20 -9.64
N PRO A 174 -19.06 19.33 -10.04
CA PRO A 174 -19.74 19.43 -11.32
C PRO A 174 -20.53 20.75 -11.49
#